data_AF-A0A2V8BN07-F1
#
_entry.id   AF-A0A2V8BN07-F1
#
_cell.length_a   1.000
_cell.length_b   1.000
_cell.length_c   1.000
_cell.angle_alpha   90.00
_cell.angle_beta   90.00
_cell.angle_gamma   90.00
#
_symmetry.space_group_name_H-M   'P 1'
#
loop_
_entity.id
_entity.type
_entity.pdbx_description
1 polymer ?
#
loop_
_entity_poly.entity_id
_entity_poly.type
_entity_poly.pdbx_seq_one_letter_code
_entity_poly.pdbx_strand_id
1 'polypeptide(L)'
;MATNLREERYRQNGYTSLQKTTAGRAAQRLYYLLRPFMGVGVRKRLQKACFSGWDKIPFPRWPVDRTVDTLMESAMRLVLKAQGQSGVPFIWFWPDEASACGMMTHDVEGQAGLDFCDELMNIDDSYAIKSAFQLIPEGREEAWRRTAARLRKRGFEANLHDLNHDGLLFADKEEFLQRARRINQYAREFGCDGFRSGVMYREQSWFDAFEFSYDMSVPNAAHLEPQRGGCCTVMPYFVGNLLELPLTTVQDYTLFHILNDYSIALWKEQIRLISQHHGLVSIITHPDYLVGRREREVYVDLLRHLADLRDRDGLWVALPGEVNRWWRNRHQMTLVPSGDGWRIEGPDSHRARVAYATLENDRLVYRLDGLGEELVGRIVGMQSAMAGPVREQPTRVLGKKQ
;
A
#
# COMPACT_ATOMS: atom_id res chain seq x y z
N MET A 1 21.44 -0.68 -3.84
CA MET A 1 20.89 0.06 -2.67
C MET A 1 19.36 0.05 -2.66
N ALA A 2 18.68 0.53 -3.70
CA ALA A 2 17.20 0.54 -3.77
C ALA A 2 16.55 -0.82 -3.48
N THR A 3 17.04 -1.91 -4.09
CA THR A 3 16.56 -3.27 -3.83
C THR A 3 16.72 -3.67 -2.36
N ASN A 4 17.84 -3.33 -1.71
CA ASN A 4 18.05 -3.64 -0.30
C ASN A 4 17.09 -2.87 0.63
N LEU A 5 16.61 -1.71 0.22
CA LEU A 5 15.61 -0.94 0.95
C LEU A 5 14.21 -1.52 0.74
N ARG A 6 13.82 -1.76 -0.53
CA ARG A 6 12.52 -2.35 -0.90
C ARG A 6 12.30 -3.72 -0.26
N GLU A 7 13.32 -4.57 -0.31
CA GLU A 7 13.29 -5.92 0.29
C GLU A 7 13.68 -5.92 1.79
N GLU A 8 13.74 -4.75 2.42
CA GLU A 8 13.98 -4.57 3.85
C GLU A 8 15.27 -5.21 4.41
N ARG A 9 16.27 -5.47 3.56
CA ARG A 9 17.54 -6.12 3.94
C ARG A 9 18.34 -5.31 4.97
N TYR A 10 18.08 -4.01 5.08
CA TYR A 10 18.65 -3.15 6.13
C TYR A 10 18.23 -3.60 7.54
N ARG A 11 17.13 -4.35 7.69
CA ARG A 11 16.70 -4.88 8.99
C ARG A 11 17.70 -5.87 9.59
N GLN A 12 18.43 -6.59 8.73
CA GLN A 12 19.40 -7.60 9.17
C GLN A 12 20.61 -6.96 9.87
N ASN A 13 20.98 -5.73 9.44
CA ASN A 13 22.16 -5.00 9.89
C ASN A 13 21.87 -3.83 10.84
N GLY A 14 20.63 -3.32 10.88
CA GLY A 14 20.28 -2.07 11.56
C GLY A 14 19.51 -2.17 12.89
N TYR A 15 19.00 -3.35 13.26
CA TYR A 15 18.24 -3.53 14.51
C TYR A 15 19.05 -4.31 15.56
N THR A 16 19.06 -3.80 16.79
CA THR A 16 19.61 -4.51 17.96
C THR A 16 18.94 -5.87 18.15
N SER A 17 19.60 -6.83 18.80
CA SER A 17 19.01 -8.15 19.12
C SER A 17 17.64 -8.03 19.82
N LEU A 18 17.45 -6.96 20.61
CA LEU A 18 16.18 -6.61 21.27
C LEU A 18 15.08 -6.10 20.31
N GLN A 19 15.46 -5.40 19.23
CA GLN A 19 14.55 -4.97 18.17
C GLN A 19 14.28 -6.08 17.14
N LYS A 20 15.21 -7.03 16.98
CA LYS A 20 14.97 -8.31 16.28
C LYS A 20 14.00 -9.21 17.06
N THR A 21 13.81 -8.98 18.37
CA THR A 21 13.03 -9.85 19.28
C THR A 21 11.65 -9.32 19.69
N THR A 22 11.02 -8.44 18.90
CA THR A 22 9.54 -8.29 18.98
C THR A 22 8.78 -9.49 18.39
N ALA A 23 9.49 -10.50 17.88
CA ALA A 23 8.97 -11.86 17.70
C ALA A 23 10.14 -12.83 17.44
N GLY A 24 10.88 -13.25 18.48
CA GLY A 24 11.59 -14.52 18.33
C GLY A 24 10.57 -15.60 17.98
N ARG A 25 10.87 -16.52 17.04
CA ARG A 25 9.97 -17.60 16.59
C ARG A 25 9.22 -18.27 17.75
N ALA A 26 9.91 -18.50 18.87
CA ALA A 26 9.33 -19.05 20.10
C ALA A 26 8.33 -18.10 20.80
N ALA A 27 8.65 -16.81 20.89
CA ALA A 27 7.77 -15.79 21.47
C ALA A 27 6.52 -15.55 20.61
N GLN A 28 6.66 -15.56 19.27
CA GLN A 28 5.51 -15.47 18.35
C GLN A 28 4.60 -16.68 18.49
N ARG A 29 5.17 -17.89 18.47
CA ARG A 29 4.42 -19.13 18.71
C ARG A 29 3.72 -19.11 20.06
N LEU A 30 4.41 -18.70 21.13
CA LEU A 30 3.82 -18.59 22.47
C LEU A 30 2.69 -17.55 22.51
N TYR A 31 2.89 -16.38 21.88
CA TYR A 31 1.85 -15.35 21.79
C TYR A 31 0.61 -15.88 21.07
N TYR A 32 0.75 -16.49 19.89
CA TYR A 32 -0.40 -17.01 19.14
C TYR A 32 -1.02 -18.26 19.80
N LEU A 33 -0.25 -19.04 20.56
CA LEU A 33 -0.77 -20.12 21.41
C LEU A 33 -1.63 -19.58 22.56
N LEU A 34 -1.19 -18.49 23.20
CA LEU A 34 -1.90 -17.88 24.33
C LEU A 34 -3.02 -16.93 23.89
N ARG A 35 -2.96 -16.41 22.65
CA ARG A 35 -3.90 -15.42 22.10
C ARG A 35 -5.36 -15.85 22.31
N PRO A 36 -5.81 -17.07 21.95
CA PRO A 36 -7.20 -17.51 22.16
C PRO A 36 -7.70 -17.36 23.59
N PHE A 37 -6.82 -17.52 24.58
CA PHE A 37 -7.17 -17.45 26.01
C PHE A 37 -7.12 -16.02 26.58
N MET A 38 -6.58 -15.05 25.84
CA MET A 38 -6.54 -13.65 26.25
C MET A 38 -7.83 -12.92 25.88
N GLY A 39 -8.48 -12.28 26.85
CA GLY A 39 -9.60 -11.36 26.61
C GLY A 39 -9.18 -10.14 25.76
N VAL A 40 -10.13 -9.58 25.01
CA VAL A 40 -9.89 -8.48 24.06
C VAL A 40 -9.19 -7.27 24.71
N GLY A 41 -9.55 -6.93 25.95
CA GLY A 41 -8.92 -5.84 26.70
C GLY A 41 -7.44 -6.08 27.03
N VAL A 42 -7.04 -7.32 27.31
CA VAL A 42 -5.64 -7.69 27.57
C VAL A 42 -4.83 -7.61 26.28
N ARG A 43 -5.37 -8.13 25.17
CA ARG A 43 -4.72 -8.04 23.85
C ARG A 43 -4.48 -6.59 23.43
N LYS A 44 -5.48 -5.70 23.60
CA LYS A 44 -5.35 -4.26 23.30
C LYS A 44 -4.28 -3.58 24.15
N ARG A 45 -4.18 -3.91 25.45
CA ARG A 45 -3.15 -3.34 26.34
C ARG A 45 -1.74 -3.81 25.97
N LEU A 46 -1.57 -5.11 25.70
CA LEU A 46 -0.30 -5.68 25.26
C LEU A 46 0.17 -5.05 23.95
N GLN A 47 -0.73 -4.91 22.97
CA GLN A 47 -0.39 -4.25 21.71
C GLN A 47 0.01 -2.79 21.91
N LYS A 48 -0.73 -2.02 22.71
CA LYS A 48 -0.35 -0.63 23.02
C LYS A 48 1.02 -0.53 23.68
N ALA A 49 1.37 -1.49 24.55
CA ALA A 49 2.71 -1.56 25.14
C ALA A 49 3.79 -1.92 24.11
N CYS A 50 3.53 -2.91 23.24
CA CYS A 50 4.45 -3.30 22.15
C CYS A 50 4.70 -2.17 21.14
N PHE A 51 3.72 -1.29 20.93
CA PHE A 51 3.85 -0.14 20.06
C PHE A 51 4.33 1.13 20.77
N SER A 52 4.65 1.10 22.06
CA SER A 52 5.24 2.26 22.73
C SER A 52 6.56 2.70 22.06
N GLY A 53 6.75 4.01 21.91
CA GLY A 53 7.93 4.57 21.23
C GLY A 53 7.93 4.42 19.71
N TRP A 54 6.79 4.07 19.09
CA TRP A 54 6.64 4.04 17.63
C TRP A 54 7.05 5.36 16.97
N ASP A 55 6.71 6.48 17.60
CA ASP A 55 7.01 7.85 17.18
C ASP A 55 8.51 8.20 17.21
N LYS A 56 9.32 7.37 17.88
CA LYS A 56 10.78 7.55 18.03
C LYS A 56 11.59 6.70 17.07
N ILE A 57 10.95 5.88 16.23
CA ILE A 57 11.64 5.06 15.25
C ILE A 57 12.23 5.97 14.17
N PRO A 58 13.56 6.02 13.97
CA PRO A 58 14.18 6.97 13.05
C PRO A 58 14.08 6.55 11.57
N PHE A 59 13.95 5.24 11.32
CA PHE A 59 13.91 4.68 9.97
C PHE A 59 13.11 3.36 9.91
N PRO A 60 12.26 3.14 8.88
CA PRO A 60 11.80 4.10 7.86
C PRO A 60 11.16 5.36 8.46
N ARG A 61 10.96 6.42 7.69
CA ARG A 61 10.34 7.68 8.13
C ARG A 61 8.81 7.55 8.18
N TRP A 62 8.20 8.21 9.16
CA TRP A 62 6.75 8.33 9.32
C TRP A 62 6.30 9.75 8.92
N PRO A 63 5.09 9.95 8.37
CA PRO A 63 4.04 8.95 8.08
C PRO A 63 4.18 8.23 6.74
N VAL A 64 5.11 8.67 5.89
CA VAL A 64 5.45 8.03 4.61
C VAL A 64 6.96 8.13 4.41
N ASP A 65 7.62 7.02 4.07
CA ASP A 65 9.03 6.97 3.70
C ASP A 65 9.19 6.96 2.17
N ARG A 66 10.03 7.87 1.67
CA ARG A 66 10.33 8.04 0.24
C ARG A 66 11.82 7.92 -0.07
N THR A 67 12.56 7.21 0.77
CA THR A 67 14.02 7.11 0.67
C THR A 67 14.45 6.50 -0.66
N VAL A 68 13.75 5.46 -1.11
CA VAL A 68 14.03 4.85 -2.42
C VAL A 68 13.70 5.82 -3.55
N ASP A 69 12.54 6.49 -3.47
CA ASP A 69 12.08 7.40 -4.51
C ASP A 69 13.04 8.60 -4.64
N THR A 70 13.46 9.18 -3.50
CA THR A 70 14.43 10.28 -3.42
C THR A 70 15.79 9.87 -3.99
N LEU A 71 16.22 8.63 -3.77
CA LEU A 71 17.47 8.10 -4.34
C LEU A 71 17.38 8.02 -5.87
N MET A 72 16.25 7.55 -6.40
CA MET A 72 16.02 7.46 -7.85
C MET A 72 15.92 8.85 -8.49
N GLU A 73 15.20 9.78 -7.88
CA GLU A 73 15.12 11.18 -8.30
C GLU A 73 16.50 11.85 -8.31
N SER A 74 17.33 11.58 -7.29
CA SER A 74 18.69 12.13 -7.22
C SER A 74 19.60 11.55 -8.28
N ALA A 75 19.49 10.26 -8.59
CA ALA A 75 20.20 9.65 -9.72
C ALA A 75 19.77 10.28 -11.05
N MET A 76 18.47 10.48 -11.28
CA MET A 76 17.96 11.15 -12.48
C MET A 76 18.47 12.59 -12.60
N ARG A 77 18.50 13.34 -11.50
CA ARG A 77 19.08 14.70 -11.47
C ARG A 77 20.55 14.70 -11.93
N LEU A 78 21.36 13.74 -11.49
CA LEU A 78 22.75 13.63 -11.90
C LEU A 78 22.91 13.32 -13.39
N VAL A 79 22.05 12.43 -13.93
CA VAL A 79 22.02 12.11 -15.37
C VAL A 79 21.69 13.37 -16.20
N LEU A 80 20.64 14.09 -15.83
CA LEU A 80 20.23 15.32 -16.52
C LEU A 80 21.30 16.41 -16.49
N LYS A 81 22.04 16.55 -15.38
CA LYS A 81 23.19 17.47 -15.29
C LYS A 81 24.31 17.08 -16.25
N ALA A 82 24.62 15.79 -16.36
CA ALA A 82 25.69 15.30 -17.23
C ALA A 82 25.36 15.44 -18.73
N GLN A 83 24.07 15.35 -19.10
CA GLN A 83 23.60 15.46 -20.49
C GLN A 83 23.25 16.89 -20.94
N GLY A 84 23.64 17.91 -20.17
CA GLY A 84 23.39 19.31 -20.52
C GLY A 84 21.92 19.74 -20.42
N GLN A 85 21.14 19.13 -19.51
CA GLN A 85 19.72 19.44 -19.24
C GLN A 85 18.75 19.18 -20.41
N SER A 86 19.18 18.45 -21.43
CA SER A 86 18.24 17.88 -22.40
C SER A 86 17.25 16.96 -21.67
N GLY A 87 15.95 17.14 -21.90
CA GLY A 87 14.93 16.36 -21.22
C GLY A 87 15.03 14.88 -21.56
N VAL A 88 14.86 14.01 -20.57
CA VAL A 88 14.88 12.56 -20.78
C VAL A 88 13.44 12.06 -21.00
N PRO A 89 13.09 11.57 -22.19
CA PRO A 89 11.78 10.98 -22.44
C PRO A 89 11.64 9.67 -21.68
N PHE A 90 10.46 9.44 -21.11
CA PHE A 90 10.09 8.20 -20.45
C PHE A 90 8.58 7.96 -20.61
N ILE A 91 8.14 6.73 -20.37
CA ILE A 91 6.70 6.40 -20.34
C ILE A 91 6.15 6.88 -18.99
N TRP A 92 5.08 7.66 -18.97
CA TRP A 92 4.47 8.16 -17.73
C TRP A 92 4.10 7.03 -16.76
N PHE A 93 4.08 7.32 -15.46
CA PHE A 93 3.94 6.31 -14.41
C PHE A 93 2.61 5.54 -14.46
N TRP A 94 1.53 6.27 -14.72
CA TRP A 94 0.15 5.76 -14.67
C TRP A 94 -0.55 5.92 -16.02
N PRO A 95 -1.59 5.11 -16.31
CA PRO A 95 -2.31 5.24 -17.57
C PRO A 95 -3.10 6.54 -17.61
N ASP A 96 -3.48 6.96 -18.82
CA ASP A 96 -4.44 8.02 -19.06
C ASP A 96 -4.11 9.33 -18.33
N GLU A 97 -2.80 9.65 -18.27
CA GLU A 97 -2.26 10.89 -17.68
C GLU A 97 -2.45 11.03 -16.17
N ALA A 98 -2.90 9.97 -15.50
CA ALA A 98 -3.19 10.00 -14.08
C ALA A 98 -1.97 10.45 -13.26
N SER A 99 -2.21 11.35 -12.31
CA SER A 99 -1.17 11.99 -11.51
C SER A 99 -0.62 11.05 -10.45
N ALA A 100 -1.45 10.13 -9.96
CA ALA A 100 -1.17 9.11 -8.97
C ALA A 100 -2.16 7.93 -9.15
N CYS A 101 -1.96 6.85 -8.39
CA CYS A 101 -2.88 5.70 -8.37
C CYS A 101 -3.48 5.54 -6.97
N GLY A 102 -4.74 5.13 -6.89
CA GLY A 102 -5.41 4.75 -5.65
C GLY A 102 -5.99 3.35 -5.73
N MET A 103 -5.86 2.55 -4.67
CA MET A 103 -6.52 1.26 -4.54
C MET A 103 -7.10 1.08 -3.12
N MET A 104 -8.30 0.53 -3.06
CA MET A 104 -9.01 0.18 -1.83
C MET A 104 -9.03 -1.33 -1.66
N THR A 105 -8.69 -1.82 -0.47
CA THR A 105 -8.65 -3.25 -0.16
C THR A 105 -9.28 -3.55 1.19
N HIS A 106 -9.80 -4.77 1.34
CA HIS A 106 -10.56 -5.22 2.50
C HIS A 106 -10.09 -6.59 2.98
N ASP A 107 -9.51 -6.64 4.18
CA ASP A 107 -9.10 -7.90 4.80
C ASP A 107 -10.25 -8.46 5.64
N VAL A 108 -10.79 -9.62 5.23
CA VAL A 108 -11.93 -10.27 5.88
C VAL A 108 -11.43 -11.33 6.86
N GLU A 109 -11.47 -11.03 8.15
CA GLU A 109 -10.85 -11.89 9.17
C GLU A 109 -11.88 -12.81 9.86
N GLY A 110 -13.05 -12.26 10.20
CA GLY A 110 -14.06 -12.90 11.02
C GLY A 110 -15.41 -13.08 10.34
N GLN A 111 -16.33 -13.74 11.04
CA GLN A 111 -17.70 -13.94 10.56
C GLN A 111 -18.47 -12.63 10.44
N ALA A 112 -18.28 -11.70 11.39
CA ALA A 112 -18.93 -10.39 11.34
C ALA A 112 -18.49 -9.59 10.11
N GLY A 113 -17.19 -9.61 9.77
CA GLY A 113 -16.71 -9.01 8.53
C GLY A 113 -17.28 -9.69 7.30
N LEU A 114 -17.32 -11.02 7.28
CA LEU A 114 -17.88 -11.79 6.16
C LEU A 114 -19.36 -11.46 5.90
N ASP A 115 -20.15 -11.37 6.97
CA ASP A 115 -21.58 -11.03 6.90
C ASP A 115 -21.80 -9.57 6.45
N PHE A 116 -20.83 -8.69 6.73
CA PHE A 116 -20.88 -7.27 6.39
C PHE A 116 -20.43 -6.96 4.95
N CYS A 117 -19.77 -7.89 4.25
CA CYS A 117 -19.24 -7.67 2.90
C CYS A 117 -20.26 -7.14 1.90
N ASP A 118 -21.52 -7.60 1.94
CA ASP A 118 -22.55 -7.16 0.98
C ASP A 118 -22.97 -5.70 1.24
N GLU A 119 -23.02 -5.26 2.49
CA GLU A 119 -23.27 -3.86 2.85
C GLU A 119 -22.07 -2.99 2.49
N LEU A 120 -20.85 -3.46 2.77
CA LEU A 120 -19.64 -2.72 2.42
C LEU A 120 -19.52 -2.50 0.92
N MET A 121 -19.78 -3.52 0.09
CA MET A 121 -19.85 -3.35 -1.36
C MET A 121 -20.90 -2.31 -1.80
N ASN A 122 -22.02 -2.16 -1.08
CA ASN A 122 -23.01 -1.12 -1.38
C ASN A 122 -22.47 0.28 -1.07
N ILE A 123 -21.70 0.42 0.02
CA ILE A 123 -21.06 1.67 0.39
C ILE A 123 -20.02 2.04 -0.68
N ASP A 124 -19.14 1.11 -1.05
CA ASP A 124 -18.13 1.27 -2.10
C ASP A 124 -18.76 1.69 -3.44
N ASP A 125 -19.82 0.98 -3.86
CA ASP A 125 -20.56 1.27 -5.09
C ASP A 125 -21.20 2.66 -5.09
N SER A 126 -21.64 3.16 -3.92
CA SER A 126 -22.23 4.50 -3.81
C SER A 126 -21.23 5.63 -4.11
N TYR A 127 -19.93 5.33 -4.07
CA TYR A 127 -18.84 6.25 -4.45
C TYR A 127 -18.19 5.87 -5.79
N ALA A 128 -18.69 4.84 -6.48
CA ALA A 128 -18.09 4.27 -7.69
C ALA A 128 -16.61 3.90 -7.49
N ILE A 129 -16.28 3.34 -6.32
CA ILE A 129 -14.94 2.82 -6.01
C ILE A 129 -15.06 1.31 -5.92
N LYS A 130 -14.36 0.58 -6.76
CA LYS A 130 -14.25 -0.88 -6.64
C LYS A 130 -13.04 -1.22 -5.78
N SER A 131 -13.21 -2.21 -4.92
CA SER A 131 -12.20 -2.67 -3.97
C SER A 131 -11.87 -4.16 -4.18
N ALA A 132 -10.73 -4.58 -3.64
CA ALA A 132 -10.39 -5.99 -3.55
C ALA A 132 -10.64 -6.50 -2.13
N PHE A 133 -11.17 -7.71 -2.02
CA PHE A 133 -11.38 -8.39 -0.74
C PHE A 133 -10.41 -9.57 -0.62
N GLN A 134 -9.65 -9.57 0.47
CA GLN A 134 -8.71 -10.60 0.84
C GLN A 134 -9.44 -11.58 1.77
N LEU A 135 -9.62 -12.82 1.30
CA LEU A 135 -10.40 -13.85 1.98
C LEU A 135 -9.50 -15.02 2.42
N ILE A 136 -9.67 -15.47 3.67
CA ILE A 136 -8.94 -16.62 4.24
C ILE A 136 -9.49 -17.94 3.67
N PRO A 137 -8.68 -18.79 3.01
CA PRO A 137 -9.17 -19.99 2.35
C PRO A 137 -9.35 -21.20 3.27
N GLU A 138 -8.31 -21.61 4.02
CA GLU A 138 -8.24 -22.92 4.68
C GLU A 138 -9.30 -23.07 5.78
N GLY A 139 -10.07 -24.15 5.70
CA GLY A 139 -11.18 -24.42 6.62
C GLY A 139 -12.41 -23.54 6.40
N ARG A 140 -12.43 -22.73 5.34
CA ARG A 140 -13.52 -21.82 4.97
C ARG A 140 -13.86 -21.89 3.48
N GLU A 141 -13.52 -22.97 2.80
CA GLU A 141 -13.50 -23.06 1.33
C GLU A 141 -14.88 -22.81 0.71
N GLU A 142 -15.96 -23.36 1.29
CA GLU A 142 -17.31 -23.12 0.77
C GLU A 142 -17.73 -21.65 0.95
N ALA A 143 -17.48 -21.08 2.13
CA ALA A 143 -17.78 -19.68 2.42
C ALA A 143 -16.96 -18.74 1.53
N TRP A 144 -15.69 -19.09 1.29
CA TRP A 144 -14.78 -18.41 0.38
C TRP A 144 -15.37 -18.40 -1.03
N ARG A 145 -15.69 -19.58 -1.59
CA ARG A 145 -16.22 -19.71 -2.97
C ARG A 145 -17.51 -18.93 -3.16
N ARG A 146 -18.45 -19.04 -2.21
CA ARG A 146 -19.74 -18.31 -2.27
C ARG A 146 -19.52 -16.79 -2.22
N THR A 147 -18.60 -16.32 -1.38
CA THR A 147 -18.35 -14.88 -1.21
C THR A 147 -17.60 -14.31 -2.41
N ALA A 148 -16.52 -14.97 -2.85
CA ALA A 148 -15.77 -14.58 -4.04
C ALA A 148 -16.65 -14.51 -5.29
N ALA A 149 -17.58 -15.46 -5.47
CA ALA A 149 -18.53 -15.43 -6.58
C ALA A 149 -19.44 -14.18 -6.55
N ARG A 150 -19.92 -13.77 -5.36
CA ARG A 150 -20.74 -12.54 -5.22
C ARG A 150 -19.92 -11.28 -5.49
N LEU A 151 -18.73 -11.18 -4.91
CA LEU A 151 -17.78 -10.07 -5.13
C LEU A 151 -17.51 -9.87 -6.63
N ARG A 152 -17.07 -10.94 -7.30
CA ARG A 152 -16.71 -10.93 -8.73
C ARG A 152 -17.91 -10.60 -9.62
N LYS A 153 -19.11 -11.14 -9.31
CA LYS A 153 -20.34 -10.80 -10.04
C LYS A 153 -20.65 -9.30 -10.01
N ARG A 154 -20.23 -8.59 -8.96
CA ARG A 154 -20.39 -7.15 -8.79
C ARG A 154 -19.19 -6.33 -9.25
N GLY A 155 -18.18 -6.94 -9.87
CA GLY A 155 -16.98 -6.26 -10.35
C GLY A 155 -15.97 -5.89 -9.26
N PHE A 156 -16.06 -6.51 -8.08
CA PHE A 156 -15.02 -6.44 -7.05
C PHE A 156 -14.00 -7.56 -7.25
N GLU A 157 -12.80 -7.38 -6.74
CA GLU A 157 -11.74 -8.39 -6.81
C GLU A 157 -11.74 -9.26 -5.55
N ALA A 158 -11.41 -10.55 -5.70
CA ALA A 158 -11.29 -11.49 -4.58
C ALA A 158 -9.92 -12.17 -4.64
N ASN A 159 -9.17 -12.03 -3.55
CA ASN A 159 -7.78 -12.46 -3.41
C ASN A 159 -7.59 -13.37 -2.18
N LEU A 160 -6.44 -14.04 -2.11
CA LEU A 160 -6.13 -14.90 -0.96
C LEU A 160 -5.53 -14.09 0.19
N HIS A 161 -6.01 -14.39 1.40
CA HIS A 161 -5.51 -13.82 2.63
C HIS A 161 -4.87 -14.89 3.51
N ASP A 162 -3.54 -14.98 3.44
CA ASP A 162 -2.77 -16.02 4.13
C ASP A 162 -3.24 -17.45 3.73
N LEU A 163 -2.86 -18.46 4.50
CA LEU A 163 -3.46 -19.80 4.43
C LEU A 163 -4.68 -19.90 5.35
N ASN A 164 -4.47 -19.64 6.65
CA ASN A 164 -5.47 -19.79 7.70
C ASN A 164 -5.45 -18.63 8.72
N HIS A 165 -4.59 -17.62 8.48
CA HIS A 165 -4.46 -16.43 9.30
C HIS A 165 -4.08 -16.71 10.79
N ASP A 166 -3.27 -17.76 11.02
CA ASP A 166 -2.79 -18.13 12.36
C ASP A 166 -1.60 -17.30 12.86
N GLY A 167 -1.07 -16.41 12.01
CA GLY A 167 0.07 -15.54 12.31
C GLY A 167 1.42 -16.25 12.30
N LEU A 168 1.51 -17.47 11.75
CA LEU A 168 2.71 -18.30 11.75
C LEU A 168 3.27 -18.59 10.36
N LEU A 169 2.66 -18.06 9.28
CA LEU A 169 3.07 -18.35 7.90
C LEU A 169 4.57 -18.13 7.64
N PHE A 170 5.14 -17.04 8.14
CA PHE A 170 6.56 -16.71 7.98
C PHE A 170 7.45 -17.08 9.19
N ALA A 171 6.94 -17.87 10.13
CA ALA A 171 7.69 -18.20 11.35
C ALA A 171 8.84 -19.19 11.11
N ASP A 172 8.78 -19.98 10.03
CA ASP A 172 9.75 -20.99 9.67
C ASP A 172 9.78 -21.24 8.17
N LYS A 173 10.98 -21.40 7.60
CA LYS A 173 11.13 -21.55 6.14
C LYS A 173 10.61 -22.89 5.63
N GLU A 174 10.86 -23.99 6.34
CA GLU A 174 10.42 -25.32 5.90
C GLU A 174 8.90 -25.44 5.94
N GLU A 175 8.27 -25.02 7.04
CA GLU A 175 6.81 -24.93 7.16
C GLU A 175 6.22 -23.95 6.13
N PHE A 176 6.85 -22.79 5.93
CA PHE A 176 6.43 -21.83 4.91
C PHE A 176 6.39 -22.47 3.52
N LEU A 177 7.42 -23.22 3.11
CA LEU A 177 7.44 -23.90 1.81
C LEU A 177 6.33 -24.97 1.69
N GLN A 178 5.97 -25.62 2.80
CA GLN A 178 4.82 -26.54 2.81
C GLN A 178 3.51 -25.79 2.64
N ARG A 179 3.30 -24.70 3.41
CA ARG A 179 2.10 -23.86 3.33
C ARG A 179 1.97 -23.15 1.99
N ALA A 180 3.07 -22.67 1.41
CA ALA A 180 3.10 -22.02 0.10
C ALA A 180 2.57 -22.93 -1.00
N ARG A 181 2.92 -24.24 -0.97
CA ARG A 181 2.33 -25.22 -1.91
C ARG A 181 0.81 -25.30 -1.80
N ARG A 182 0.27 -25.28 -0.57
CA ARG A 182 -1.18 -25.28 -0.32
C ARG A 182 -1.84 -23.96 -0.73
N ILE A 183 -1.20 -22.83 -0.44
CA ILE A 183 -1.65 -21.50 -0.86
C ILE A 183 -1.70 -21.41 -2.40
N ASN A 184 -0.66 -21.85 -3.11
CA ASN A 184 -0.64 -21.87 -4.57
C ASN A 184 -1.70 -22.82 -5.15
N GLN A 185 -2.00 -23.93 -4.47
CA GLN A 185 -3.13 -24.78 -4.85
C GLN A 185 -4.45 -24.01 -4.80
N TYR A 186 -4.72 -23.29 -3.71
CA TYR A 186 -5.91 -22.43 -3.63
C TYR A 186 -5.89 -21.33 -4.70
N ALA A 187 -4.74 -20.70 -4.95
CA ALA A 187 -4.62 -19.64 -5.96
C ALA A 187 -5.10 -20.14 -7.34
N ARG A 188 -4.64 -21.34 -7.74
CA ARG A 188 -5.07 -21.99 -8.99
C ARG A 188 -6.53 -22.41 -8.97
N GLU A 189 -6.98 -23.09 -7.91
CA GLU A 189 -8.35 -23.59 -7.80
C GLU A 189 -9.40 -22.48 -7.73
N PHE A 190 -9.04 -21.34 -7.15
CA PHE A 190 -9.95 -20.22 -6.92
C PHE A 190 -9.79 -19.11 -7.96
N GLY A 191 -8.77 -19.21 -8.82
CA GLY A 191 -8.45 -18.20 -9.83
C GLY A 191 -8.11 -16.85 -9.20
N CYS A 192 -7.13 -16.84 -8.29
CA CYS A 192 -6.69 -15.64 -7.58
C CYS A 192 -5.27 -15.27 -8.02
N ASP A 193 -5.10 -14.04 -8.47
CA ASP A 193 -3.80 -13.51 -8.89
C ASP A 193 -3.07 -12.73 -7.78
N GLY A 194 -3.80 -12.31 -6.74
CA GLY A 194 -3.29 -11.52 -5.63
C GLY A 194 -3.23 -12.26 -4.30
N PHE A 195 -2.25 -11.87 -3.49
CA PHE A 195 -2.03 -12.36 -2.13
C PHE A 195 -1.89 -11.22 -1.11
N ARG A 196 -2.29 -11.49 0.13
CA ARG A 196 -1.93 -10.69 1.30
C ARG A 196 -1.68 -11.59 2.50
N SER A 197 -0.55 -11.41 3.15
CA SER A 197 -0.21 -12.14 4.36
C SER A 197 -1.01 -11.68 5.56
N GLY A 198 -1.28 -12.62 6.46
CA GLY A 198 -1.93 -12.29 7.72
C GLY A 198 -1.04 -11.41 8.57
N VAL A 199 -1.63 -10.36 9.15
CA VAL A 199 -0.96 -9.45 10.08
C VAL A 199 0.25 -8.74 9.43
N MET A 200 0.34 -8.72 8.10
CA MET A 200 1.45 -8.15 7.33
C MET A 200 2.83 -8.74 7.67
N TYR A 201 2.87 -9.98 8.20
CA TYR A 201 4.12 -10.71 8.36
C TYR A 201 4.71 -11.05 7.00
N ARG A 202 6.03 -10.97 6.86
CA ARG A 202 6.67 -11.09 5.55
C ARG A 202 8.14 -11.45 5.65
N GLU A 203 8.60 -12.22 4.67
CA GLU A 203 10.01 -12.44 4.37
C GLU A 203 10.14 -12.48 2.85
N GLN A 204 10.43 -11.32 2.24
CA GLN A 204 10.42 -11.16 0.77
C GLN A 204 11.42 -12.09 0.07
N SER A 205 12.47 -12.52 0.76
CA SER A 205 13.42 -13.50 0.22
C SER A 205 12.83 -14.91 0.01
N TRP A 206 11.59 -15.16 0.46
CA TRP A 206 10.87 -16.42 0.27
C TRP A 206 9.70 -16.29 -0.72
N PHE A 207 9.48 -15.10 -1.30
CA PHE A 207 8.36 -14.85 -2.21
C PHE A 207 8.46 -15.62 -3.54
N ASP A 208 9.64 -16.15 -3.87
CA ASP A 208 9.85 -17.04 -5.02
C ASP A 208 9.07 -18.36 -4.92
N ALA A 209 8.62 -18.74 -3.72
CA ALA A 209 7.75 -19.89 -3.52
C ALA A 209 6.28 -19.63 -3.91
N PHE A 210 5.88 -18.37 -4.06
CA PHE A 210 4.52 -18.00 -4.42
C PHE A 210 4.31 -17.95 -5.94
N GLU A 211 3.13 -18.38 -6.39
CA GLU A 211 2.72 -18.36 -7.80
C GLU A 211 1.77 -17.20 -8.15
N PHE A 212 1.68 -16.19 -7.29
CA PHE A 212 0.83 -15.02 -7.50
C PHE A 212 1.43 -14.04 -8.51
N SER A 213 0.56 -13.26 -9.15
CA SER A 213 0.99 -12.16 -10.01
C SER A 213 1.40 -10.94 -9.17
N TYR A 214 0.79 -10.73 -8.01
CA TYR A 214 1.11 -9.61 -7.14
C TYR A 214 0.88 -9.91 -5.65
N ASP A 215 1.61 -9.20 -4.80
CA ASP A 215 1.48 -9.20 -3.34
C ASP A 215 1.13 -7.80 -2.83
N MET A 216 0.51 -7.73 -1.66
CA MET A 216 0.16 -6.49 -0.97
C MET A 216 0.52 -6.57 0.51
N SER A 217 1.62 -7.24 0.86
CA SER A 217 1.97 -7.56 2.24
C SER A 217 3.09 -6.68 2.81
N VAL A 218 3.69 -5.78 2.02
CA VAL A 218 4.83 -4.97 2.46
C VAL A 218 4.40 -3.53 2.75
N PRO A 219 4.42 -3.07 4.01
CA PRO A 219 4.19 -1.68 4.35
C PRO A 219 5.29 -0.76 3.85
N ASN A 220 4.95 0.50 3.56
CA ASN A 220 5.91 1.55 3.27
C ASN A 220 6.78 1.90 4.48
N ALA A 221 6.13 2.11 5.64
CA ALA A 221 6.76 2.39 6.93
C ALA A 221 6.00 1.69 8.07
N ALA A 222 6.56 0.61 8.59
CA ALA A 222 5.92 -0.31 9.53
C ALA A 222 6.06 0.12 11.00
N HIS A 223 5.84 1.40 11.29
CA HIS A 223 5.94 1.99 12.65
C HIS A 223 4.86 1.52 13.61
N LEU A 224 3.73 1.06 13.09
CA LEU A 224 2.58 0.62 13.88
C LEU A 224 2.14 -0.80 13.51
N GLU A 225 3.03 -1.53 12.86
CA GLU A 225 2.81 -2.92 12.44
C GLU A 225 3.52 -3.90 13.37
N PRO A 226 2.94 -5.10 13.60
CA PRO A 226 3.58 -6.13 14.43
C PRO A 226 4.98 -6.52 13.95
N GLN A 227 5.22 -6.45 12.64
CA GLN A 227 6.54 -6.60 12.05
C GLN A 227 7.11 -5.26 11.58
N ARG A 228 8.14 -4.77 12.28
CA ARG A 228 8.90 -3.56 11.94
C ARG A 228 9.60 -3.66 10.59
N GLY A 229 9.90 -2.51 9.99
CA GLY A 229 10.55 -2.39 8.69
C GLY A 229 9.77 -1.47 7.74
N GLY A 230 9.85 -1.75 6.44
CA GLY A 230 9.14 -1.06 5.37
C GLY A 230 9.93 -0.98 4.07
N CYS A 231 9.24 -0.96 2.93
CA CYS A 231 9.89 -0.95 1.60
C CYS A 231 10.48 0.41 1.20
N CYS A 232 10.19 1.48 1.95
CA CYS A 232 10.75 2.82 1.76
C CYS A 232 10.50 3.44 0.36
N THR A 233 9.45 2.99 -0.32
CA THR A 233 9.01 3.49 -1.63
C THR A 233 7.50 3.63 -1.65
N VAL A 234 7.00 4.61 -2.39
CA VAL A 234 5.55 4.76 -2.66
C VAL A 234 5.14 4.13 -3.99
N MET A 235 6.08 3.49 -4.71
CA MET A 235 5.85 2.90 -6.02
C MET A 235 5.79 1.37 -5.94
N PRO A 236 4.95 0.72 -6.76
CA PRO A 236 5.07 -0.72 -7.02
C PRO A 236 6.47 -1.12 -7.47
N TYR A 237 6.86 -2.35 -7.14
CA TYR A 237 8.16 -2.89 -7.52
C TYR A 237 8.13 -4.41 -7.65
N PHE A 238 8.97 -4.95 -8.54
CA PHE A 238 9.07 -6.39 -8.74
C PHE A 238 10.00 -7.04 -7.71
N VAL A 239 9.56 -8.15 -7.13
CA VAL A 239 10.34 -9.12 -6.36
C VAL A 239 10.36 -10.41 -7.19
N GLY A 240 11.43 -10.60 -7.97
CA GLY A 240 11.43 -11.64 -9.00
C GLY A 240 10.33 -11.38 -10.03
N ASN A 241 9.44 -12.36 -10.24
CA ASN A 241 8.28 -12.20 -11.12
C ASN A 241 7.06 -11.58 -10.41
N LEU A 242 7.02 -11.53 -9.08
CA LEU A 242 5.87 -11.04 -8.32
C LEU A 242 5.93 -9.52 -8.18
N LEU A 243 4.82 -8.82 -8.42
CA LEU A 243 4.74 -7.37 -8.24
C LEU A 243 4.27 -7.05 -6.81
N GLU A 244 5.11 -6.39 -6.02
CA GLU A 244 4.67 -5.82 -4.75
C GLU A 244 3.89 -4.53 -5.00
N LEU A 245 2.68 -4.46 -4.43
CA LEU A 245 1.85 -3.28 -4.33
C LEU A 245 1.86 -2.81 -2.86
N PRO A 246 2.82 -1.97 -2.46
CA PRO A 246 3.10 -1.73 -1.05
C PRO A 246 1.92 -1.07 -0.34
N LEU A 247 1.72 -1.41 0.93
CA LEU A 247 0.77 -0.70 1.80
C LEU A 247 1.36 0.66 2.19
N THR A 248 0.92 1.73 1.54
CA THR A 248 1.50 3.07 1.71
C THR A 248 0.77 3.95 2.72
N THR A 249 -0.41 3.53 3.19
CA THR A 249 -1.17 4.24 4.23
C THR A 249 -1.34 3.39 5.49
N VAL A 250 -1.75 4.02 6.59
CA VAL A 250 -2.03 3.32 7.84
C VAL A 250 -3.31 2.48 7.72
N GLN A 251 -3.38 1.34 8.42
CA GLN A 251 -4.59 0.53 8.48
C GLN A 251 -5.65 1.16 9.39
N ASP A 252 -6.92 0.87 9.13
CA ASP A 252 -8.04 1.24 10.00
C ASP A 252 -7.91 0.67 11.44
N TYR A 253 -7.42 -0.56 11.60
CA TYR A 253 -7.14 -1.14 12.92
C TYR A 253 -6.20 -0.23 13.72
N THR A 254 -5.11 0.20 13.10
CA THR A 254 -4.12 1.08 13.72
C THR A 254 -4.75 2.42 14.06
N LEU A 255 -5.51 3.00 13.13
CA LEU A 255 -6.17 4.28 13.34
C LEU A 255 -7.16 4.24 14.52
N PHE A 256 -8.06 3.27 14.54
CA PHE A 256 -9.14 3.19 15.53
C PHE A 256 -8.70 2.61 16.88
N HIS A 257 -7.81 1.62 16.88
CA HIS A 257 -7.50 0.85 18.10
C HIS A 257 -6.14 1.17 18.72
N ILE A 258 -5.17 1.64 17.93
CA ILE A 258 -3.86 2.05 18.44
C ILE A 258 -3.84 3.56 18.68
N LEU A 259 -4.09 4.35 17.64
CA LEU A 259 -4.07 5.82 17.68
C LEU A 259 -5.34 6.40 18.31
N ASN A 260 -6.45 5.66 18.28
CA ASN A 260 -7.75 6.11 18.77
C ASN A 260 -8.20 7.42 18.09
N ASP A 261 -7.88 7.54 16.81
CA ASP A 261 -8.30 8.63 15.94
C ASP A 261 -9.49 8.16 15.10
N TYR A 262 -10.56 8.95 15.06
CA TYR A 262 -11.78 8.66 14.29
C TYR A 262 -12.06 9.83 13.36
N SER A 263 -11.00 10.25 12.68
CA SER A 263 -11.01 11.22 11.59
C SER A 263 -10.15 10.67 10.45
N ILE A 264 -10.25 11.30 9.27
CA ILE A 264 -9.42 10.93 8.11
C ILE A 264 -8.15 11.79 8.00
N ALA A 265 -7.75 12.51 9.05
CA ALA A 265 -6.66 13.49 8.97
C ALA A 265 -5.31 12.86 8.61
N LEU A 266 -4.95 11.75 9.26
CA LEU A 266 -3.71 11.03 8.96
C LEU A 266 -3.73 10.42 7.55
N TRP A 267 -4.85 9.82 7.14
CA TRP A 267 -5.00 9.31 5.78
C TRP A 267 -4.85 10.42 4.74
N LYS A 268 -5.50 11.58 4.92
CA LYS A 268 -5.36 12.73 4.03
C LYS A 268 -3.90 13.17 3.89
N GLU A 269 -3.17 13.24 5.00
CA GLU A 269 -1.75 13.60 4.96
C GLU A 269 -0.90 12.57 4.22
N GLN A 270 -1.11 11.27 4.46
CA GLN A 270 -0.42 10.21 3.73
C GLN A 270 -0.74 10.24 2.24
N ILE A 271 -2.02 10.33 1.88
CA ILE A 271 -2.50 10.43 0.50
C ILE A 271 -1.85 11.61 -0.21
N ARG A 272 -1.78 12.79 0.45
CA ARG A 272 -1.10 13.97 -0.08
C ARG A 272 0.38 13.71 -0.31
N LEU A 273 1.11 13.19 0.69
CA LEU A 273 2.55 12.92 0.58
C LEU A 273 2.88 11.87 -0.49
N ILE A 274 1.98 10.94 -0.75
CA ILE A 274 2.13 9.93 -1.81
C ILE A 274 1.83 10.54 -3.19
N SER A 275 0.68 11.22 -3.32
CA SER A 275 0.18 11.72 -4.60
C SER A 275 1.05 12.85 -5.16
N GLN A 276 1.63 13.69 -4.30
CA GLN A 276 2.60 14.72 -4.71
C GLN A 276 3.83 14.16 -5.45
N HIS A 277 4.05 12.85 -5.35
CA HIS A 277 5.19 12.16 -5.93
C HIS A 277 4.77 11.00 -6.83
N HIS A 278 3.56 11.08 -7.38
CA HIS A 278 3.02 10.12 -8.33
C HIS A 278 2.97 8.69 -7.81
N GLY A 279 2.87 8.50 -6.49
CA GLY A 279 2.88 7.17 -5.88
C GLY A 279 1.56 6.42 -5.96
N LEU A 280 1.56 5.20 -5.45
CA LEU A 280 0.39 4.38 -5.19
C LEU A 280 -0.15 4.66 -3.79
N VAL A 281 -1.37 5.17 -3.71
CA VAL A 281 -2.18 5.24 -2.49
C VAL A 281 -2.83 3.87 -2.29
N SER A 282 -2.29 3.08 -1.37
CA SER A 282 -2.78 1.75 -1.01
C SER A 282 -3.45 1.81 0.35
N ILE A 283 -4.75 1.53 0.38
CA ILE A 283 -5.56 1.56 1.60
C ILE A 283 -6.08 0.15 1.90
N ILE A 284 -5.98 -0.21 3.18
CA ILE A 284 -6.58 -1.40 3.76
C ILE A 284 -7.55 -1.00 4.86
N THR A 285 -8.75 -1.57 4.81
CA THR A 285 -9.69 -1.56 5.92
C THR A 285 -10.20 -2.98 6.18
N HIS A 286 -10.82 -3.24 7.32
CA HIS A 286 -11.34 -4.55 7.64
C HIS A 286 -12.85 -4.44 7.84
N PRO A 287 -13.68 -5.20 7.12
CA PRO A 287 -15.13 -5.18 7.32
C PRO A 287 -15.50 -5.48 8.78
N ASP A 288 -14.69 -6.29 9.46
CA ASP A 288 -14.79 -6.62 10.89
C ASP A 288 -14.77 -5.39 11.81
N TYR A 289 -14.10 -4.29 11.42
CA TYR A 289 -14.01 -3.06 12.21
C TYR A 289 -14.97 -1.96 11.74
N LEU A 290 -15.66 -2.16 10.62
CA LEU A 290 -16.58 -1.18 10.01
C LEU A 290 -18.06 -1.44 10.32
N VAL A 291 -18.40 -2.51 11.05
CA VAL A 291 -19.77 -2.76 11.51
C VAL A 291 -20.29 -1.62 12.39
N GLY A 292 -19.41 -1.05 13.22
CA GLY A 292 -19.71 0.09 14.09
C GLY A 292 -20.04 1.35 13.28
N ARG A 293 -21.10 2.06 13.70
CA ARG A 293 -21.54 3.28 13.00
C ARG A 293 -20.44 4.35 12.93
N ARG A 294 -19.69 4.54 14.01
CA ARG A 294 -18.65 5.57 14.10
C ARG A 294 -17.51 5.28 13.12
N GLU A 295 -16.99 4.06 13.13
CA GLU A 295 -15.94 3.59 12.24
C GLU A 295 -16.37 3.67 10.77
N ARG A 296 -17.61 3.26 10.49
CA ARG A 296 -18.23 3.37 9.16
C ARG A 296 -18.35 4.81 8.67
N GLU A 297 -18.73 5.76 9.54
CA GLU A 297 -18.79 7.18 9.16
C GLU A 297 -17.41 7.71 8.74
N VAL A 298 -16.33 7.30 9.42
CA VAL A 298 -14.95 7.64 9.03
C VAL A 298 -14.58 7.01 7.68
N TYR A 299 -14.98 5.76 7.44
CA TYR A 299 -14.76 5.09 6.15
C TYR A 299 -15.49 5.78 4.99
N VAL A 300 -16.75 6.19 5.21
CA VAL A 300 -17.53 6.97 4.25
C VAL A 300 -16.86 8.31 3.92
N ASP A 301 -16.31 8.99 4.93
CA ASP A 301 -15.55 10.22 4.72
C ASP A 301 -14.26 9.99 3.89
N LEU A 302 -13.60 8.85 4.08
CA LEU A 302 -12.44 8.45 3.29
C LEU A 302 -12.83 8.19 1.82
N LEU A 303 -13.90 7.43 1.57
CA LEU A 303 -14.38 7.19 0.20
C LEU A 303 -14.79 8.47 -0.51
N ARG A 304 -15.46 9.39 0.19
CA ARG A 304 -15.79 10.71 -0.36
C ARG A 304 -14.53 11.46 -0.77
N HIS A 305 -13.49 11.43 0.08
CA HIS A 305 -12.23 12.09 -0.23
C HIS A 305 -11.53 11.47 -1.46
N LEU A 306 -11.50 10.14 -1.57
CA LEU A 306 -10.91 9.45 -2.73
C LEU A 306 -11.69 9.73 -4.03
N ALA A 307 -13.02 9.78 -3.95
CA ALA A 307 -13.87 10.14 -5.09
C ALA A 307 -13.58 11.58 -5.56
N ASP A 308 -13.44 12.53 -4.63
CA ASP A 308 -13.05 13.91 -4.95
C ASP A 308 -11.70 13.97 -5.68
N LEU A 309 -10.69 13.22 -5.19
CA LEU A 309 -9.37 13.16 -5.82
C LEU A 309 -9.40 12.51 -7.21
N ARG A 310 -10.22 11.46 -7.39
CA ARG A 310 -10.45 10.81 -8.69
C ARG A 310 -11.03 11.80 -9.69
N ASP A 311 -12.07 12.53 -9.28
CA ASP A 311 -12.85 13.37 -10.17
C ASP A 311 -12.17 14.72 -10.48
N ARG A 312 -11.28 15.21 -9.60
CA ARG A 312 -10.70 16.56 -9.70
C ARG A 312 -9.18 16.59 -9.85
N ASP A 313 -8.47 15.62 -9.28
CA ASP A 313 -7.01 15.67 -9.13
C ASP A 313 -6.27 14.57 -9.93
N GLY A 314 -7.00 13.84 -10.77
CA GLY A 314 -6.42 12.83 -11.68
C GLY A 314 -5.91 11.58 -10.98
N LEU A 315 -6.48 11.22 -9.83
CA LEU A 315 -6.18 9.96 -9.15
C LEU A 315 -6.82 8.80 -9.92
N TRP A 316 -6.00 7.90 -10.48
CA TRP A 316 -6.51 6.67 -11.09
C TRP A 316 -6.88 5.67 -10.00
N VAL A 317 -8.17 5.54 -9.71
CA VAL A 317 -8.69 4.55 -8.77
C VAL A 317 -8.92 3.23 -9.49
N ALA A 318 -8.23 2.18 -9.07
CA ALA A 318 -8.22 0.89 -9.76
C ALA A 318 -8.15 -0.29 -8.79
N LEU A 319 -8.60 -1.46 -9.25
CA LEU A 319 -8.40 -2.71 -8.54
C LEU A 319 -6.90 -3.11 -8.55
N PRO A 320 -6.37 -3.74 -7.50
CA PRO A 320 -4.99 -4.25 -7.46
C PRO A 320 -4.59 -5.06 -8.71
N GLY A 321 -5.47 -5.93 -9.22
CA GLY A 321 -5.21 -6.68 -10.45
C GLY A 321 -5.03 -5.80 -11.69
N GLU A 322 -5.72 -4.67 -11.77
CA GLU A 322 -5.56 -3.69 -12.86
C GLU A 322 -4.25 -2.91 -12.74
N VAL A 323 -3.85 -2.55 -11.50
CA VAL A 323 -2.54 -1.94 -11.22
C VAL A 323 -1.43 -2.89 -11.63
N ASN A 324 -1.54 -4.18 -11.27
CA ASN A 324 -0.60 -5.21 -11.67
C ASN A 324 -0.51 -5.36 -13.20
N ARG A 325 -1.65 -5.45 -13.89
CA ARG A 325 -1.69 -5.52 -15.36
C ARG A 325 -1.00 -4.30 -15.99
N TRP A 326 -1.30 -3.09 -15.51
CA TRP A 326 -0.68 -1.86 -15.99
C TRP A 326 0.85 -1.90 -15.83
N TRP A 327 1.35 -2.22 -14.64
CA TRP A 327 2.80 -2.24 -14.37
C TRP A 327 3.54 -3.27 -15.22
N ARG A 328 2.94 -4.45 -15.44
CA ARG A 328 3.52 -5.49 -16.31
C ARG A 328 3.50 -5.09 -17.78
N ASN A 329 2.42 -4.47 -18.24
CA ASN A 329 2.31 -3.98 -19.62
C ASN A 329 3.32 -2.84 -19.85
N ARG A 330 3.34 -1.86 -18.94
CA ARG A 330 4.29 -0.75 -18.96
C ARG A 330 5.75 -1.20 -18.92
N HIS A 331 6.07 -2.28 -18.20
CA HIS A 331 7.42 -2.85 -18.17
C HIS A 331 7.86 -3.45 -19.52
N GLN A 332 6.91 -3.86 -20.36
CA GLN A 332 7.16 -4.41 -21.71
C GLN A 332 7.09 -3.35 -22.80
N MET A 333 6.60 -2.14 -22.50
CA MET A 333 6.51 -1.06 -23.47
C MET A 333 7.90 -0.45 -23.75
N THR A 334 8.05 0.07 -24.96
CA THR A 334 9.26 0.75 -25.41
C THR A 334 8.93 2.11 -26.01
N LEU A 335 9.86 3.06 -25.83
CA LEU A 335 9.85 4.31 -26.57
C LEU A 335 10.60 4.10 -27.88
N VAL A 336 9.96 4.42 -28.99
CA VAL A 336 10.58 4.36 -30.32
C VAL A 336 10.53 5.73 -31.00
N PRO A 337 11.61 6.16 -31.67
CA PRO A 337 11.63 7.43 -32.39
C PRO A 337 10.52 7.50 -33.45
N SER A 338 9.88 8.65 -33.58
CA SER A 338 8.81 8.88 -34.56
C SER A 338 8.82 10.34 -35.00
N GLY A 339 9.42 10.63 -36.17
CA GLY A 339 9.65 12.00 -36.62
C GLY A 339 10.55 12.77 -35.65
N ASP A 340 10.11 13.95 -35.23
CA ASP A 340 10.82 14.80 -34.25
C ASP A 340 10.49 14.44 -32.78
N GLY A 341 9.73 13.37 -32.52
CA GLY A 341 9.28 12.98 -31.19
C GLY A 341 9.39 11.47 -30.92
N TRP A 342 8.58 11.01 -29.95
CA TRP A 342 8.55 9.62 -29.51
C TRP A 342 7.15 9.04 -29.62
N ARG A 343 7.05 7.75 -29.95
CA ARG A 343 5.82 6.97 -29.79
C ARG A 343 6.06 5.78 -28.87
N ILE A 344 5.00 5.28 -28.27
CA ILE A 344 5.05 4.13 -27.36
C ILE A 344 4.53 2.90 -28.10
N GLU A 345 5.33 1.85 -28.12
CA GLU A 345 4.93 0.52 -28.59
C GLU A 345 4.85 -0.47 -27.42
N GLY A 346 4.00 -1.48 -27.55
CA GLY A 346 3.80 -2.52 -26.54
C GLY A 346 2.34 -2.73 -26.16
N PRO A 347 2.06 -3.68 -25.26
CA PRO A 347 0.71 -3.97 -24.79
C PRO A 347 0.10 -2.74 -24.09
N ASP A 348 -1.18 -2.46 -24.33
CA ASP A 348 -1.92 -1.31 -23.77
C ASP A 348 -1.29 0.08 -24.01
N SER A 349 -0.42 0.23 -25.02
CA SER A 349 0.28 1.52 -25.26
C SER A 349 -0.65 2.69 -25.58
N HIS A 350 -1.89 2.44 -26.02
CA HIS A 350 -2.91 3.47 -26.24
C HIS A 350 -3.27 4.27 -24.96
N ARG A 351 -3.11 3.66 -23.78
CA ARG A 351 -3.31 4.32 -22.48
C ARG A 351 -2.03 5.00 -21.96
N ALA A 352 -0.89 4.72 -22.56
CA ALA A 352 0.38 5.26 -22.15
C ALA A 352 0.62 6.66 -22.73
N ARG A 353 1.51 7.41 -22.07
CA ARG A 353 1.88 8.77 -22.47
C ARG A 353 3.38 8.94 -22.38
N VAL A 354 3.94 9.66 -23.34
CA VAL A 354 5.33 10.11 -23.26
C VAL A 354 5.38 11.26 -22.25
N ALA A 355 6.37 11.23 -21.38
CA ALA A 355 6.68 12.31 -20.46
C ALA A 355 8.18 12.60 -20.53
N TYR A 356 8.57 13.80 -20.13
CA TYR A 356 9.96 14.23 -20.08
C TYR A 356 10.33 14.56 -18.64
N ALA A 357 11.44 13.99 -18.18
CA ALA A 357 12.12 14.42 -16.97
C ALA A 357 13.08 15.56 -17.32
N THR A 358 12.91 16.72 -16.69
CA THR A 358 13.72 17.93 -16.92
C THR A 358 14.21 18.52 -15.60
N LEU A 359 15.20 19.42 -15.67
CA LEU A 359 15.62 20.22 -14.53
C LEU A 359 15.10 21.64 -14.62
N GLU A 360 14.46 22.10 -13.54
CA GLU A 360 14.07 23.49 -13.33
C GLU A 360 14.62 23.94 -11.99
N ASN A 361 15.49 24.95 -11.96
CA ASN A 361 16.09 25.46 -10.71
C ASN A 361 16.68 24.34 -9.82
N ASP A 362 17.40 23.40 -10.43
CA ASP A 362 17.98 22.19 -9.81
C ASP A 362 16.96 21.18 -9.23
N ARG A 363 15.68 21.35 -9.54
CA ARG A 363 14.61 20.42 -9.18
C ARG A 363 14.21 19.57 -10.37
N LEU A 364 13.98 18.29 -10.10
CA LEU A 364 13.45 17.37 -11.09
C LEU A 364 11.96 17.69 -11.30
N VAL A 365 11.57 17.95 -12.54
CA VAL A 365 10.19 18.20 -12.94
C VAL A 365 9.83 17.23 -14.06
N TYR A 366 8.61 16.72 -14.04
CA TYR A 366 8.08 15.87 -15.09
C TYR A 366 7.01 16.62 -15.88
N ARG A 367 7.04 16.50 -17.21
CA ARG A 367 6.06 17.10 -18.12
C ARG A 367 5.55 16.06 -19.11
N LEU A 368 4.24 15.99 -19.30
CA LEU A 368 3.63 15.12 -20.31
C LEU A 368 3.81 15.74 -21.70
N ASP A 369 4.09 14.91 -22.70
CA ASP A 369 4.19 15.32 -24.09
C ASP A 369 2.82 15.80 -24.61
N GLY A 370 2.79 16.90 -25.37
CA GLY A 370 1.55 17.50 -25.91
C GLY A 370 0.70 18.33 -24.93
N LEU A 371 1.04 18.37 -23.64
CA LEU A 371 0.39 19.24 -22.64
C LEU A 371 1.30 20.44 -22.33
N GLY A 372 1.22 21.49 -23.15
CA GLY A 372 1.88 22.76 -22.85
C GLY A 372 1.30 23.41 -21.58
N GLU A 373 2.18 23.91 -20.69
CA GLU A 373 2.00 24.75 -19.47
C GLU A 373 0.81 24.55 -18.49
N GLU A 374 -0.31 23.92 -18.86
CA GLU A 374 -1.53 23.82 -18.06
C GLU A 374 -1.40 22.89 -16.84
N LEU A 375 -0.54 21.86 -16.88
CA LEU A 375 -0.35 20.98 -15.73
C LEU A 375 0.49 21.62 -14.62
N VAL A 376 1.38 22.58 -14.96
CA VAL A 376 2.11 23.36 -13.97
C VAL A 376 1.11 24.18 -13.13
N GLY A 377 0.06 24.70 -13.76
CA GLY A 377 -1.05 25.39 -13.07
C GLY A 377 -1.86 24.49 -12.15
N ARG A 378 -2.11 23.22 -12.51
CA ARG A 378 -2.86 22.27 -11.65
C ARG A 378 -2.02 21.74 -10.49
N ILE A 379 -0.73 21.52 -10.69
CA ILE A 379 0.21 21.14 -9.62
C ILE A 379 0.44 22.31 -8.64
N VAL A 380 0.51 23.56 -9.14
CA VAL A 380 0.57 24.76 -8.30
C VAL A 380 -0.79 25.03 -7.61
N GLY A 381 -1.91 24.72 -8.27
CA GLY A 381 -3.25 24.73 -7.68
C GLY A 381 -3.40 23.74 -6.51
N MET A 382 -2.82 22.54 -6.62
CA MET A 382 -2.70 21.57 -5.52
C MET A 382 -1.89 22.13 -4.34
N GLN A 383 -0.84 22.93 -4.57
CA GLN A 383 -0.05 23.56 -3.51
C GLN A 383 -0.82 24.69 -2.80
N SER A 384 -1.62 25.47 -3.53
CA SER A 384 -2.41 26.58 -2.96
C SER A 384 -3.71 26.14 -2.29
N ALA A 385 -4.43 25.14 -2.83
CA ALA A 385 -5.69 24.66 -2.25
C ALA A 385 -5.49 23.81 -0.98
N MET A 386 -4.29 23.26 -0.77
CA MET A 386 -3.94 22.43 0.39
C MET A 386 -3.17 23.18 1.49
N ALA A 387 -2.81 24.44 1.28
CA ALA A 387 -2.24 25.32 2.30
C ALA A 387 -3.34 25.99 3.15
N GLY A 388 -4.20 25.19 3.79
CA GLY A 388 -5.02 25.68 4.90
C GLY A 388 -4.13 26.03 6.11
N PRO A 389 -4.52 26.98 6.98
CA PRO A 389 -3.64 27.49 8.03
C PRO A 389 -3.21 26.37 8.98
N VAL A 390 -1.88 26.20 9.10
CA VAL A 390 -1.26 25.33 10.09
C VAL A 390 -1.62 25.87 11.47
N ARG A 391 -2.55 25.19 12.17
CA ARG A 391 -2.74 25.43 13.60
C ARG A 391 -1.57 24.79 14.34
N GLU A 392 -0.76 25.62 14.98
CA GLU A 392 0.26 25.20 15.93
C GLU A 392 -0.36 24.27 16.98
N GLN A 393 0.25 23.10 17.18
CA GLN A 393 -0.12 22.20 18.25
C GLN A 393 0.21 22.85 19.61
N PRO A 394 -0.70 22.82 20.60
CA PRO A 394 -0.39 23.35 21.92
C PRO A 394 0.60 22.43 22.63
N THR A 395 1.77 22.97 22.93
CA THR A 395 2.75 22.40 23.85
C THR A 395 2.10 22.16 25.21
N ARG A 396 1.89 20.88 25.57
CA ARG A 396 1.54 20.50 26.95
C ARG A 396 2.76 20.72 27.84
N VAL A 397 2.80 21.88 28.49
CA VAL A 397 3.68 22.14 29.63
C VAL A 397 3.17 21.30 30.81
N LEU A 398 3.92 20.26 31.17
CA LEU A 398 3.77 19.55 32.44
C LEU A 398 4.20 20.48 33.58
N GLY A 399 3.24 21.21 34.13
CA GLY A 399 3.40 21.96 35.37
C GLY A 399 3.43 21.01 36.57
N LYS A 400 4.58 20.90 37.23
CA LYS A 400 4.68 20.52 38.64
C LYS A 400 4.03 21.60 39.51
N LYS A 401 3.19 21.19 40.47
CA LYS A 401 2.99 21.79 41.82
C LYS A 401 1.97 20.90 42.54
N GLN A 402 2.45 20.12 43.50
CA GLN A 402 2.39 20.29 44.97
C GLN A 402 1.22 19.51 45.55
#